data_AF-A0AA96IWU7-F1
#
_entry.id   AF-A0AA96IWU7-F1
#
_cell.length_a   1.000
_cell.length_b   1.000
_cell.length_c   1.000
_cell.angle_alpha   90.00
_cell.angle_beta   90.00
_cell.angle_gamma   90.00
#
_symmetry.space_group_name_H-M   'P 1'
#
loop_
_entity.id
_entity.type
_entity.pdbx_description
1 polymer ?
#
loop_
_entity_poly.entity_id
_entity_poly.type
_entity_poly.pdbx_seq_one_letter_code
_entity_poly.pdbx_strand_id
1 'polypeptide(L)' 'MSRLVLTLRRGQGVTVDIPHGEGEPESMHLQIEHVEKGEVRVAFEAPTHISIIRDQLLKAGFKRAAGGGHD' A
#
# COMPACT_ATOMS: atom_id res chain seq x y z
N MET A 1 -12.60 -7.16 -0.58
CA MET A 1 -11.21 -7.26 -0.10
C MET A 1 -10.30 -7.57 -1.29
N SER A 2 -9.10 -7.00 -1.30
CA SER A 2 -8.11 -7.17 -2.36
C SER A 2 -6.79 -7.65 -1.78
N ARG A 3 -6.06 -8.50 -2.53
CA ARG A 3 -4.74 -9.01 -2.16
C ARG A 3 -3.67 -8.47 -3.11
N LEU A 4 -2.61 -7.90 -2.55
CA LEU A 4 -1.45 -7.39 -3.28
C LEU A 4 -0.17 -8.05 -2.74
N VAL A 5 0.65 -8.63 -3.63
CA VAL A 5 1.94 -9.23 -3.25
C VAL A 5 3.08 -8.38 -3.80
N LEU A 6 3.97 -7.94 -2.92
CA LEU A 6 5.12 -7.11 -3.25
C LEU A 6 6.42 -7.80 -2.79
N THR A 7 7.44 -7.73 -3.63
CA THR A 7 8.82 -8.06 -3.22
C THR A 7 9.51 -6.77 -2.80
N LEU A 8 10.04 -6.75 -1.56
CA LEU A 8 10.75 -5.64 -0.95
C LEU A 8 12.18 -6.05 -0.61
N ARG A 9 13.13 -5.13 -0.78
CA ARG A 9 14.52 -5.27 -0.33
C ARG A 9 14.80 -4.35 0.84
N ARG A 10 15.96 -4.52 1.49
CA ARG A 10 16.43 -3.62 2.55
C ARG A 10 16.35 -2.16 2.09
N GLY A 11 15.68 -1.32 2.88
CA GLY A 11 15.50 0.11 2.60
C GLY A 11 14.34 0.45 1.66
N GLN A 12 13.61 -0.55 1.15
CA GLN A 12 12.35 -0.33 0.43
C GLN A 12 11.17 -0.44 1.40
N GLY A 13 10.34 0.59 1.41
CA GLY A 13 9.12 0.66 2.22
C GLY A 13 7.87 0.77 1.37
N VAL A 14 6.75 0.70 2.07
CA VAL A 14 5.41 0.88 1.52
C VAL A 14 4.68 1.86 2.43
N THR A 15 4.05 2.84 1.82
CA THR A 15 3.15 3.79 2.48
C THR A 15 1.73 3.29 2.33
N VAL A 16 1.02 3.20 3.45
CA VAL A 16 -0.41 2.84 3.49
C VAL A 16 -1.20 4.11 3.75
N ASP A 17 -2.13 4.39 2.86
CA ASP A 17 -3.06 5.50 3.01
C ASP A 17 -4.46 4.97 3.26
N ILE A 18 -5.01 5.37 4.40
CA ILE A 18 -6.36 5.03 4.83
C ILE A 18 -7.17 6.31 4.62
N PRO A 19 -8.14 6.33 3.69
CA PRO A 19 -8.95 7.51 3.45
C PRO A 19 -9.68 7.90 4.74
N HIS A 20 -9.60 9.19 5.10
CA HIS A 20 -10.38 9.74 6.22
C HIS A 20 -11.86 9.78 5.81
N GLY A 21 -12.62 8.79 6.25
CA GLY A 21 -14.08 8.74 6.15
C GLY A 21 -14.67 8.32 7.49
N GLU A 22 -15.90 8.75 7.77
CA GLU A 22 -16.67 8.31 8.94
C GLU A 22 -17.01 6.82 8.79
N GLY A 23 -16.15 5.96 9.31
CA GLY A 23 -16.32 4.52 9.29
C GLY A 23 -15.51 3.87 10.41
N GLU A 24 -15.94 2.67 10.82
CA GLU A 24 -15.20 1.87 11.79
C GLU A 24 -13.79 1.55 11.27
N PRO A 25 -12.79 1.42 12.17
CA PRO A 25 -11.44 1.07 11.75
C PRO A 25 -11.45 -0.29 11.03
N GLU A 26 -11.23 -0.29 9.72
CA GLU A 26 -11.12 -1.52 8.94
C GLU A 26 -9.71 -2.11 9.08
N SER A 27 -9.64 -3.41 9.30
CA SER A 27 -8.38 -4.14 9.46
C SER A 27 -7.68 -4.36 8.12
N MET A 28 -6.39 -4.07 8.07
CA MET A 28 -5.48 -4.53 7.02
C MET A 28 -4.64 -5.69 7.58
N HIS A 29 -4.51 -6.75 6.81
CA HIS A 29 -3.65 -7.88 7.15
C HIS A 29 -2.36 -7.82 6.33
N LEU A 30 -1.22 -8.01 7.00
CA LEU A 30 0.10 -8.06 6.39
C LEU A 30 0.75 -9.40 6.73
N GLN A 31 1.15 -10.13 5.70
CA GLN A 31 1.80 -11.43 5.85
C GLN A 31 3.14 -11.44 5.12
N ILE A 32 4.19 -11.85 5.83
CA ILE A 32 5.48 -12.18 5.20
C ILE A 32 5.36 -13.61 4.67
N GLU A 33 5.31 -13.76 3.36
CA GLU A 33 5.18 -15.07 2.72
C GLU A 33 6.52 -15.79 2.60
N HIS A 34 7.59 -15.04 2.31
CA HIS A 34 8.92 -15.60 2.10
C HIS A 34 10.01 -14.57 2.36
N VAL A 35 11.14 -15.02 2.92
CA VAL A 35 12.35 -14.21 3.11
C VAL A 35 13.52 -14.98 2.51
N GLU A 36 14.15 -14.42 1.48
CA GLU A 36 15.31 -15.04 0.84
C GLU A 36 16.33 -13.99 0.42
N LYS A 37 17.59 -14.18 0.83
CA LYS A 37 18.76 -13.41 0.35
C LYS A 37 18.55 -11.89 0.24
N GLY A 38 17.99 -11.27 1.28
CA GLY A 38 17.79 -9.82 1.34
C GLY A 38 16.55 -9.31 0.59
N GLU A 39 15.73 -10.21 0.08
CA GLU A 39 14.40 -9.96 -0.47
C GLU A 39 13.32 -10.54 0.46
N VAL A 40 12.22 -9.83 0.60
CA VAL A 40 11.06 -10.20 1.40
C VAL A 40 9.83 -10.11 0.50
N ARG A 41 9.07 -11.20 0.40
CA ARG A 41 7.75 -11.19 -0.25
C ARG A 41 6.69 -10.93 0.82
N VAL A 42 5.98 -9.83 0.67
CA VAL A 42 4.93 -9.39 1.59
C VAL A 42 3.60 -9.38 0.85
N ALA A 43 2.62 -10.09 1.40
CA ALA A 43 1.23 -10.01 0.98
C ALA A 43 0.49 -9.01 1.86
N PHE A 44 -0.27 -8.13 1.23
CA PHE A 44 -1.16 -7.19 1.87
C PHE A 44 -2.59 -7.54 1.47
N GLU A 45 -3.46 -7.68 2.47
CA GLU A 45 -4.88 -7.87 2.29
C GLU A 45 -5.60 -6.69 2.93
N ALA A 46 -6.28 -5.91 2.09
CA ALA A 46 -6.94 -4.69 2.53
C ALA A 46 -8.29 -4.51 1.81
N PRO A 47 -9.21 -3.73 2.40
CA PRO A 47 -10.34 -3.17 1.68
C PRO A 47 -9.91 -2.36 0.45
N THR A 48 -10.78 -2.27 -0.55
CA THR A 48 -10.48 -1.64 -1.85
C THR A 48 -10.25 -0.12 -1.78
N HIS A 49 -10.72 0.53 -0.71
CA HIS A 49 -10.52 1.97 -0.51
C HIS A 49 -9.17 2.29 0.15
N ILE A 50 -8.48 1.31 0.74
CA ILE A 50 -7.13 1.50 1.30
C ILE A 50 -6.12 1.44 0.17
N SER A 51 -5.26 2.47 0.10
CA SER A 51 -4.21 2.54 -0.90
C SER A 51 -2.88 2.06 -0.33
N ILE A 52 -2.22 1.16 -1.06
CA ILE A 52 -0.91 0.59 -0.69
C ILE A 52 0.10 0.98 -1.77
N ILE A 53 1.05 1.85 -1.42
CA ILE A 53 1.90 2.55 -2.39
C ILE A 53 3.37 2.27 -2.07
N ARG A 54 4.16 1.83 -3.06
CA ARG A 54 5.62 1.72 -2.87
C ARG A 54 6.23 3.12 -2.72
N ASP A 55 7.08 3.33 -1.70
CA ASP A 55 7.69 4.64 -1.42
C ASP A 55 8.49 5.21 -2.61
N GLN A 56 9.01 4.32 -3.46
CA GLN A 56 9.74 4.66 -4.68
C GLN A 56 8.88 5.48 -5.65
N LEU A 57 7.58 5.24 -5.68
CA LEU A 57 6.62 5.96 -6.52
C LEU A 57 6.33 7.34 -5.95
N LEU A 58 6.21 7.46 -4.62
CA LEU A 58 6.02 8.76 -3.96
C LEU A 58 7.24 9.68 -4.17
N LYS A 59 8.45 9.13 -4.04
CA LYS A 59 9.70 9.87 -4.29
C LYS A 59 9.85 10.29 -5.76
N ALA A 60 9.29 9.51 -6.69
CA ALA A 60 9.29 9.84 -8.12
C ALA A 60 8.27 10.92 -8.51
N GLY A 61 7.58 11.54 -7.54
CA GLY A 61 6.58 12.57 -7.82
C GLY A 61 5.26 12.01 -8.34
N PHE A 62 4.92 10.75 -8.02
CA PHE A 62 3.60 10.21 -8.31
C PHE A 62 2.55 11.01 -7.54
N LYS A 63 1.99 12.03 -8.19
CA LYS A 63 0.80 12.74 -7.70
C LYS A 63 -0.35 11.75 -7.73
N ARG A 64 -1.03 11.58 -6.60
CA ARG A 64 -2.36 10.98 -6.59
C ARG A 64 -3.16 11.67 -7.68
N ALA A 65 -3.84 10.89 -8.52
CA ALA A 65 -4.96 11.44 -9.27
C ALA A 65 -6.00 11.83 -8.21
N ALA A 66 -5.89 13.04 -7.66
CA ALA A 66 -6.98 13.68 -6.97
C ALA A 66 -8.14 13.63 -7.96
N GLY A 67 -9.25 13.01 -7.54
CA GLY A 67 -10.48 12.96 -8.31
C GLY A 67 -10.74 14.35 -8.90
N GLY A 68 -10.99 14.35 -10.21
CA GLY A 68 -11.24 15.57 -10.97
C GLY A 68 -12.34 16.43 -10.35
N GLY A 69 -12.23 17.72 -10.60
CA GLY A 69 -13.08 18.74 -10.00
C GLY A 69 -14.55 18.67 -10.41
N HIS A 70 -15.33 19.52 -9.76
CA HIS A 70 -16.41 20.23 -10.41
C HIS A 70 -16.43 21.65 -9.85
N ASP A 71 -16.52 22.60 -10.78
CA ASP A 71 -16.68 24.04 -10.64
C ASP A 71 -17.92 24.41 -9.79
#